data_AF-A0A7X9DA23-F1
#
_entry.id   AF-A0A7X9DA23-F1
#
_cell.length_a   1.000
_cell.length_b   1.000
_cell.length_c   1.000
_cell.angle_alpha   90.00
_cell.angle_beta   90.00
_cell.angle_gamma   90.00
#
_symmetry.space_group_name_H-M   'P 1'
#
loop_
_entity.id
_entity.type
_entity.pdbx_description
1 polymer ?
#
loop_
_entity_poly.entity_id
_entity_poly.type
_entity_poly.pdbx_seq_one_letter_code
_entity_poly.pdbx_strand_id
1 'polypeptide(L)' 'FRQFVLDAERLEMDANGRILIPKRYLQMVGIDSDVRFLGVDDTIEIWAKEKLEKPLIPPEEFSTKIQEMMN' A
#
# COMPACT_ATOMS: atom_id res chain seq x y z
N PHE A 1 6.58 -12.47 11.00
CA PHE A 1 6.86 -12.91 9.62
C PHE A 1 5.73 -13.74 9.01
N ARG A 2 5.32 -14.88 9.58
CA ARG A 2 4.27 -15.73 8.98
C ARG A 2 2.94 -15.01 8.71
N GLN A 3 2.51 -14.13 9.61
CA GLN A 3 1.28 -13.36 9.44
C GLN A 3 1.30 -12.47 8.18
N PHE A 4 2.46 -11.93 7.83
CA PHE A 4 2.60 -11.02 6.68
C PHE A 4 2.48 -11.75 5.33
N VAL A 5 2.94 -13.00 5.27
CA VAL A 5 2.89 -13.82 4.05
C VAL A 5 1.64 -14.70 3.96
N LEU A 6 0.78 -14.69 4.98
CA LEU A 6 -0.41 -15.54 5.05
C LEU A 6 -1.39 -15.23 3.91
N ASP A 7 -1.53 -13.94 3.61
CA ASP A 7 -2.37 -13.43 2.54
C ASP A 7 -1.55 -13.11 1.28
N ALA A 8 -0.29 -13.53 1.17
CA ALA A 8 0.50 -13.28 -0.02
C ALA A 8 0.07 -14.21 -1.15
N GLU A 9 -0.18 -13.66 -2.34
CA GLU A 9 -0.48 -14.41 -3.54
C GLU A 9 0.53 -14.07 -4.64
N ARG A 10 1.00 -15.09 -5.36
CA ARG A 10 1.83 -14.89 -6.54
C ARG A 10 0.94 -14.43 -7.70
N LEU A 11 1.26 -13.28 -8.26
CA LEU A 11 0.63 -12.77 -9.47
C LEU A 11 1.60 -12.86 -10.65
N GLU A 12 1.06 -13.14 -11.82
CA GLU A 12 1.83 -13.09 -13.08
C GLU A 12 1.43 -11.85 -13.87
N MET A 13 2.41 -11.29 -14.58
CA MET A 13 2.19 -10.20 -15.52
C MET A 13 1.80 -10.78 -16.88
N ASP A 14 0.82 -10.16 -17.53
CA ASP A 14 0.52 -10.47 -18.91
C ASP A 14 1.56 -9.88 -19.88
N ALA A 15 1.44 -10.21 -21.16
CA ALA A 15 2.36 -9.74 -22.21
C ALA A 15 2.41 -8.21 -22.38
N ASN A 16 1.43 -7.47 -21.85
CA ASN A 16 1.38 -6.02 -21.88
C ASN A 16 1.86 -5.40 -20.57
N GLY A 17 2.41 -6.19 -19.65
CA GLY A 17 2.89 -5.74 -18.35
C GLY A 17 1.79 -5.42 -17.35
N ARG A 18 0.57 -5.93 -17.54
CA ARG A 18 -0.55 -5.75 -16.61
C ARG A 18 -0.58 -6.90 -15.60
N ILE A 19 -0.97 -6.59 -14.37
CA ILE A 19 -1.30 -7.58 -13.34
C ILE A 19 -2.80 -7.55 -13.05
N LEU A 20 -3.38 -8.72 -12.77
CA LEU A 20 -4.75 -8.81 -12.30
C LEU A 20 -4.74 -8.82 -10.77
N ILE A 21 -5.29 -7.78 -10.14
CA ILE A 21 -5.45 -7.74 -8.68
C ILE A 21 -6.73 -8.49 -8.31
N PRO A 22 -6.65 -9.54 -7.47
CA PRO A 22 -7.83 -10.26 -7.01
C PRO A 22 -8.81 -9.34 -6.28
N LYS A 23 -10.10 -9.45 -6.63
CA LYS A 23 -11.17 -8.59 -6.09
C LYS A 23 -11.22 -8.58 -4.56
N ARG A 24 -10.88 -9.69 -3.91
CA ARG A 24 -10.84 -9.77 -2.44
C ARG A 24 -9.88 -8.77 -1.80
N TYR A 25 -8.71 -8.54 -2.42
CA TYR A 25 -7.75 -7.57 -1.89
C TYR A 25 -8.27 -6.14 -2.07
N LEU A 26 -8.87 -5.83 -3.22
CA LEU A 26 -9.51 -4.52 -3.45
C LEU A 26 -10.59 -4.26 -2.39
N GLN A 27 -11.43 -5.26 -2.10
CA GLN A 27 -12.46 -5.17 -1.05
C GLN A 27 -11.86 -5.01 0.36
N MET A 28 -10.79 -5.75 0.68
CA MET A 28 -10.11 -5.65 1.99
C MET A 28 -9.59 -4.24 2.27
N VAL A 29 -9.08 -3.54 1.26
CA VAL A 29 -8.53 -2.18 1.43
C VAL A 29 -9.51 -1.06 1.06
N GLY A 30 -10.73 -1.40 0.62
CA GLY A 30 -11.79 -0.44 0.28
C GLY A 30 -11.55 0.32 -1.03
N ILE A 31 -11.04 -0.37 -2.05
CA ILE A 31 -10.85 0.17 -3.40
C ILE A 31 -12.05 -0.22 -4.27
N ASP A 32 -12.79 0.77 -4.77
CA ASP A 32 -13.92 0.55 -5.69
C ASP A 32 -13.56 0.82 -7.16
N SER A 33 -12.77 1.87 -7.44
CA SER A 33 -12.47 2.29 -8.82
C SER A 33 -11.04 2.84 -8.98
N ASP A 34 -10.67 3.82 -8.16
CA ASP A 34 -9.39 4.51 -8.25
C ASP A 34 -8.34 3.89 -7.32
N VAL A 35 -7.14 3.65 -7.87
CA VAL A 35 -5.97 3.21 -7.11
C VAL A 35 -4.86 4.25 -7.18
N ARG A 36 -4.06 4.32 -6.12
CA ARG A 36 -2.80 5.07 -6.11
C ARG A 36 -1.64 4.12 -5.84
N PHE A 37 -0.61 4.24 -6.67
CA PHE A 37 0.64 3.53 -6.50
C PHE A 37 1.62 4.39 -5.70
N LEU A 38 2.29 3.76 -4.75
CA LEU A 38 3.41 4.35 -4.03
C LEU A 38 4.62 3.43 -4.18
N GLY A 39 5.73 3.97 -4.68
CA GLY A 39 7.00 3.25 -4.68
C GLY A 39 7.64 3.33 -3.30
N VAL A 40 8.00 2.18 -2.72
CA VAL A 40 8.63 2.07 -1.40
C VAL A 40 9.78 1.07 -1.53
N ASP A 41 11.00 1.59 -1.67
CA ASP A 41 12.22 0.83 -1.91
C ASP A 41 12.05 -0.18 -3.07
N ASP A 42 12.16 -1.48 -2.77
CA ASP A 42 12.05 -2.57 -3.75
C ASP A 42 10.60 -3.06 -3.96
N THR A 43 9.61 -2.33 -3.43
CA THR A 43 8.20 -2.70 -3.48
C THR A 43 7.33 -1.57 -4.00
N ILE A 44 6.15 -1.94 -4.48
CA ILE A 44 5.07 -0.99 -4.74
C ILE A 44 3.93 -1.28 -3.77
N GLU A 45 3.38 -0.23 -3.18
CA GLU A 45 2.15 -0.30 -2.41
C GLU A 45 0.97 0.20 -3.24
N ILE A 46 -0.18 -0.43 -3.05
CA ILE A 46 -1.43 -0.10 -3.74
C ILE A 46 -2.43 0.36 -2.69
N TRP A 47 -2.92 1.59 -2.86
CA TRP A 47 -3.83 2.24 -1.91
C TRP A 47 -5.11 2.68 -2.60
N ALA A 48 -6.21 2.72 -1.83
CA ALA A 48 -7.37 3.52 -2.20
C ALA A 48 -6.95 4.99 -2.26
N LYS A 49 -7.29 5.65 -3.36
CA LYS A 49 -6.83 7.01 -3.66
C LYS A 49 -7.16 7.98 -2.53
N GLU A 50 -8.36 7.88 -1.98
CA GLU A 50 -8.91 8.73 -0.92
C GLU A 50 -8.12 8.62 0.38
N LYS A 51 -7.49 7.45 0.65
CA LYS A 51 -6.68 7.24 1.85
C LYS A 51 -5.37 8.01 1.86
N LEU A 52 -4.90 8.45 0.69
CA LEU A 52 -3.65 9.21 0.54
C LEU A 52 -3.90 10.69 0.17
N GLU A 53 -5.14 11.17 0.22
CA GLU A 53 -5.45 12.59 0.05
C GLU A 53 -5.09 13.42 1.28
N LYS A 54 -5.06 12.79 2.45
CA LYS A 54 -4.64 13.40 3.72
C LYS A 54 -3.33 12.78 4.19
N PRO A 55 -2.53 13.52 4.98
CA PRO A 55 -1.40 12.93 5.68
C PRO A 55 -1.81 11.68 6.46
N LEU A 56 -1.01 10.60 6.36
CA LEU A 56 -1.27 9.32 7.03
C LEU A 56 -1.34 9.48 8.56
N ILE A 57 -0.55 10.41 9.08
CA ILE A 57 -0.58 10.85 10.48
C ILE A 57 -0.48 12.38 10.53
N PRO A 58 -0.97 13.03 11.61
CA PRO A 58 -0.83 14.47 11.80
C PRO A 58 0.63 14.93 11.72
N PRO A 59 0.91 16.14 11.19
CA PRO A 59 2.28 16.66 11.05
C PRO A 59 3.09 16.68 12.35
N GLU A 60 2.41 16.99 13.46
CA GLU A 60 3.03 17.05 14.79
C GLU A 60 3.48 15.65 15.23
N GLU A 61 2.63 14.64 15.02
CA GLU A 61 2.92 13.24 15.33
C GLU A 61 4.04 12.69 14.45
N PHE A 62 4.04 13.04 13.15
CA PHE A 62 5.11 12.67 12.23
C PHE A 62 6.47 13.21 12.69
N SER A 63 6.52 14.48 13.09
CA SER A 63 7.75 15.14 13.55
C SER A 63 8.31 14.46 14.80
N THR A 64 7.45 14.14 15.77
CA THR A 64 7.86 13.40 16.97
C THR A 64 8.38 12.01 16.64
N LYS A 65 7.68 11.25 15.77
CA LYS A 65 8.10 9.89 15.39
C LYS A 65 9.46 9.85 14.71
N ILE A 66 9.75 10.81 13.82
CA ILE A 66 11.05 10.90 13.17
C ILE A 66 12.16 11.20 14.19
N GLN A 67 11.91 12.11 15.13
CA GLN A 67 12.90 12.41 16.19
C GLN A 67 13.17 11.20 17.08
N GLU A 68 12.15 10.40 17.43
CA GLU A 68 12.31 9.15 18.18
C GLU A 68 13.19 8.12 17.44
N MET A 69 13.09 8.03 16.11
CA MET A 69 13.86 7.07 15.30
C MET A 69 15.32 7.51 15.07
N MET A 70 15.63 8.79 15.23
CA MET A 70 16.96 9.35 15.01
C MET A 70 17.87 9.34 16.26
N ASN A 71 17.31 9.01 17.43
CA ASN A 71 18.02 8.87 18.71
C ASN A 71 18.25 7.40 19.07
#